data_AF-A0A7W5XJH9-F1
#
_entry.id   AF-A0A7W5XJH9-F1
#
_cell.length_a   1.000
_cell.length_b   1.000
_cell.length_c   1.000
_cell.angle_alpha   90.00
_cell.angle_beta   90.00
_cell.angle_gamma   90.00
#
_symmetry.space_group_name_H-M   'P 1'
#
loop_
_entity.id
_entity.type
_entity.pdbx_description
1 polymer ?
#
loop_
_entity_poly.entity_id
_entity_poly.type
_entity_poly.pdbx_seq_one_letter_code
_entity_poly.pdbx_strand_id
1 'polypeptide(L)'
;MMMHESFPGNENSLLRSNGSVSATDLAEAVLEFYIEGEDDLIGLLAYALYERQKRDFIVSHRKRNSGRSPNEAEIAAVTSNYLSADLRNTLRDRASQILSRYAETYVEAMEPQIQLVATNSEALRRVRDIEKSVKKRTGFWRQVRVGFSVTLLLIVLFAAATIAAVFFRSDIVDAWNALIVPLTLRT
;
A
#
# COMPACT_ATOMS: atom_id res chain seq x y z
N MET A 1 27.28 -56.97 1.82
CA MET A 1 26.68 -56.80 0.49
C MET A 1 25.68 -55.65 0.57
N MET A 2 26.12 -54.46 0.16
CA MET A 2 25.32 -53.36 -0.39
C MET A 2 26.37 -52.40 -0.95
N MET A 3 26.47 -52.35 -2.28
CA MET A 3 27.39 -51.53 -3.05
C MET A 3 26.81 -50.11 -3.08
N HIS A 4 27.55 -49.13 -2.58
CA HIS A 4 27.31 -47.74 -2.93
C HIS A 4 28.29 -47.36 -4.03
N GLU A 5 27.75 -47.24 -5.23
CA GLU A 5 28.44 -46.75 -6.40
C GLU A 5 28.94 -45.33 -6.14
N SER A 6 30.27 -45.21 -6.15
CA SER A 6 30.97 -43.94 -6.26
C SER A 6 30.70 -43.35 -7.64
N PHE A 7 29.94 -42.26 -7.70
CA PHE A 7 29.81 -41.46 -8.91
C PHE A 7 31.18 -40.90 -9.30
N PRO A 8 31.70 -41.20 -10.51
CA PRO A 8 33.00 -40.72 -10.94
C PRO A 8 32.95 -39.20 -11.13
N GLY A 9 34.02 -38.54 -10.67
CA GLY A 9 34.21 -37.12 -10.83
C GLY A 9 34.06 -36.73 -12.30
N ASN A 10 33.17 -35.78 -12.54
CA ASN A 10 33.07 -35.04 -13.79
C ASN A 10 34.38 -34.27 -14.00
N GLU A 11 35.34 -34.98 -14.59
CA GLU A 11 36.24 -34.57 -15.65
C GLU A 11 36.18 -33.08 -16.03
N ASN A 12 36.70 -32.21 -15.16
CA ASN A 12 37.24 -30.90 -15.55
C ASN A 12 38.58 -31.08 -16.31
N SER A 13 38.65 -32.08 -17.20
CA SER A 13 39.77 -32.44 -18.05
C SER A 13 39.86 -31.56 -19.31
N LEU A 14 38.94 -30.60 -19.49
CA LEU A 14 38.97 -29.64 -20.59
C LEU A 14 39.88 -28.42 -20.35
N LEU A 15 40.42 -28.24 -19.14
CA LEU A 15 41.36 -27.15 -18.84
C LEU A 15 42.82 -27.46 -19.18
N ARG A 16 43.10 -28.59 -19.85
CA ARG A 16 44.45 -28.96 -20.29
C ARG A 16 44.52 -29.09 -21.80
N SER A 17 44.19 -28.01 -22.48
CA SER A 17 44.51 -27.78 -23.89
C SER A 17 45.42 -26.55 -23.94
N ASN A 18 46.52 -26.64 -24.69
CA ASN A 18 47.50 -25.58 -24.96
C ASN A 18 46.89 -24.38 -25.73
N GLY A 19 45.92 -23.69 -25.13
CA GLY A 19 45.34 -22.45 -25.64
C GLY A 19 45.51 -21.35 -24.59
N SER A 20 46.01 -20.19 -24.99
CA SER A 20 45.96 -18.98 -24.16
C SER A 20 44.52 -18.80 -23.64
N VAL A 21 44.35 -18.76 -22.32
CA VAL A 21 43.05 -18.47 -21.70
C VAL A 21 42.52 -17.16 -22.30
N SER A 22 41.45 -17.22 -23.08
CA SER A 22 40.93 -16.04 -23.78
C SER A 22 40.25 -15.12 -22.79
N ALA A 23 40.34 -13.81 -23.03
CA ALA A 23 39.64 -12.81 -22.24
C ALA A 23 38.11 -13.02 -22.25
N THR A 24 37.58 -13.63 -23.31
CA THR A 24 36.14 -13.92 -23.46
C THR A 24 35.72 -15.06 -22.53
N ASP A 25 36.45 -16.16 -22.50
CA ASP A 25 36.17 -17.32 -21.65
C ASP A 25 36.22 -16.93 -20.16
N LEU A 26 37.17 -16.06 -19.80
CA LEU A 26 37.24 -15.52 -18.44
C LEU A 26 36.05 -14.62 -18.10
N ALA A 27 35.50 -13.89 -19.07
CA ALA A 27 34.33 -13.04 -18.82
C ALA A 27 33.08 -13.90 -18.54
N GLU A 28 32.91 -15.00 -19.27
CA GLU A 28 31.83 -15.97 -19.02
C GLU A 28 32.02 -16.66 -17.66
N ALA A 29 33.24 -17.08 -17.33
CA ALA A 29 33.53 -17.62 -16.01
C ALA A 29 33.24 -16.64 -14.87
N VAL A 30 33.51 -15.33 -15.05
CA VAL A 30 33.17 -14.30 -14.05
C VAL A 30 31.65 -14.15 -13.93
N LEU A 31 30.89 -14.25 -15.02
CA LEU A 31 29.42 -14.21 -14.96
C LEU A 31 28.88 -15.36 -14.09
N GLU A 32 29.27 -16.60 -14.42
CA GLU A 32 28.84 -17.79 -13.68
C GLU A 32 29.30 -17.77 -12.22
N PHE A 33 30.49 -17.24 -11.97
CA PHE A 33 31.02 -17.16 -10.61
C PHE A 33 30.21 -16.19 -9.73
N TYR A 34 29.64 -15.13 -10.31
CA TYR A 34 28.92 -14.09 -9.55
C TYR A 34 27.44 -14.38 -9.37
N ILE A 35 26.81 -15.17 -10.24
CA ILE A 35 25.36 -15.41 -10.26
C ILE A 35 25.06 -16.82 -9.77
N GLU A 36 24.34 -16.95 -8.65
CA GLU A 36 24.01 -18.25 -8.06
C GLU A 36 22.67 -18.83 -8.54
N GLY A 37 21.86 -18.06 -9.27
CA GLY A 37 20.56 -18.49 -9.81
C GLY A 37 19.89 -17.40 -10.64
N GLU A 38 18.77 -17.73 -11.29
CA GLU A 38 18.07 -16.84 -12.23
C GLU A 38 17.57 -15.55 -11.58
N ASP A 39 17.15 -15.61 -10.31
CA ASP A 39 16.62 -14.46 -9.55
C ASP A 39 17.66 -13.78 -8.63
N ASP A 40 18.96 -14.05 -8.83
CA ASP A 40 20.04 -13.47 -8.01
C ASP A 40 20.34 -12.02 -8.40
N LEU A 41 19.47 -11.09 -7.99
CA LEU A 41 19.63 -9.65 -8.22
C LEU A 41 20.94 -9.10 -7.64
N ILE A 42 21.39 -9.64 -6.50
CA ILE A 42 22.67 -9.25 -5.89
C ILE A 42 23.83 -9.67 -6.80
N GLY A 43 23.80 -10.91 -7.30
CA GLY A 43 24.79 -11.42 -8.24
C GLY A 43 24.83 -10.67 -9.56
N LEU A 44 23.67 -10.39 -10.15
CA LEU A 44 23.55 -9.60 -11.38
C LEU A 44 24.12 -8.19 -11.21
N LEU A 45 23.79 -7.52 -10.10
CA LEU A 45 24.31 -6.19 -9.82
C LEU A 45 25.81 -6.24 -9.50
N ALA A 46 26.29 -7.26 -8.78
CA ALA A 46 27.71 -7.45 -8.52
C ALA A 46 28.51 -7.68 -9.80
N TYR A 47 27.98 -8.47 -10.74
CA TYR A 47 28.53 -8.63 -12.08
C TYR A 47 28.56 -7.30 -12.86
N ALA A 48 27.49 -6.51 -12.80
CA ALA A 48 27.46 -5.19 -13.42
C ALA A 48 28.51 -4.22 -12.82
N LEU A 49 28.78 -4.32 -11.52
CA LEU A 49 29.86 -3.58 -10.86
C LEU A 49 31.23 -4.02 -11.38
N TYR A 50 31.46 -5.31 -11.58
CA TYR A 50 32.66 -5.83 -12.24
C TYR A 50 32.81 -5.25 -13.65
N GLU A 51 31.77 -5.32 -14.48
CA GLU A 51 31.81 -4.78 -15.86
C GLU A 51 32.14 -3.29 -15.89
N ARG A 52 31.64 -2.53 -14.90
CA ARG A 52 32.02 -1.13 -14.71
C ARG A 52 33.51 -0.99 -14.37
N GLN A 53 34.01 -1.76 -13.39
CA GLN A 53 35.42 -1.71 -12.99
C GLN A 53 36.37 -2.13 -14.12
N LYS A 54 35.98 -3.11 -14.95
CA LYS A 54 36.73 -3.51 -16.16
C LYS A 54 36.84 -2.35 -17.16
N ARG A 55 35.74 -1.61 -17.40
CA ARG A 55 35.79 -0.40 -18.26
C ARG A 55 36.70 0.67 -17.66
N ASP A 56 36.60 0.92 -16.36
CA ASP A 56 37.44 1.89 -15.66
C ASP A 56 38.92 1.51 -15.75
N PHE A 57 39.24 0.22 -15.65
CA PHE A 57 40.58 -0.31 -15.91
C PHE A 57 41.05 0.03 -17.33
N ILE A 58 40.28 -0.31 -18.36
CA ILE A 58 40.65 -0.03 -19.77
C ILE A 58 40.89 1.47 -20.00
N VAL A 59 40.01 2.31 -19.49
CA VAL A 59 40.13 3.78 -19.60
C VAL A 59 41.38 4.27 -18.86
N SER A 60 41.61 3.81 -17.63
CA SER A 60 42.78 4.18 -16.84
C SER A 60 44.09 3.71 -17.47
N HIS A 61 44.08 2.53 -18.09
CA HIS A 61 45.23 1.97 -18.76
C HIS A 61 45.59 2.80 -19.99
N ARG A 62 44.60 3.16 -20.81
CA ARG A 62 44.79 4.04 -21.97
C ARG A 62 45.41 5.38 -21.57
N LYS A 63 44.92 5.99 -20.49
CA LYS A 63 45.47 7.25 -19.95
C LYS A 63 46.92 7.10 -19.49
N ARG A 64 47.27 5.98 -18.85
CA ARG A 64 48.62 5.71 -18.33
C ARG A 64 49.62 5.25 -19.40
N ASN A 65 49.15 4.73 -20.53
CA ASN A 65 49.99 4.12 -21.57
C ASN A 65 49.89 4.88 -22.91
N SER A 66 49.87 6.21 -22.87
CA SER A 66 49.92 7.07 -24.07
C SER A 66 48.88 6.73 -25.14
N GLY A 67 47.66 6.36 -24.74
CA GLY A 67 46.60 6.00 -25.68
C GLY A 67 46.53 4.51 -26.06
N ARG A 68 47.50 3.69 -25.62
CA ARG A 68 47.51 2.24 -25.89
C ARG A 68 46.40 1.51 -25.13
N SER A 69 45.57 0.76 -25.84
CA SER A 69 44.60 -0.17 -25.24
C SER A 69 45.33 -1.39 -24.63
N PRO A 70 44.80 -1.97 -23.53
CA PRO A 70 45.34 -3.22 -22.99
C PRO A 70 45.32 -4.34 -24.03
N ASN A 71 46.34 -5.19 -24.03
CA ASN A 71 46.35 -6.43 -24.82
C ASN A 71 45.54 -7.53 -24.11
N GLU A 72 45.30 -8.64 -24.80
CA GLU A 72 44.47 -9.73 -24.26
C GLU A 72 45.04 -10.36 -22.99
N ALA A 73 46.37 -10.49 -22.88
CA ALA A 73 47.02 -11.02 -21.68
C ALA A 73 46.89 -10.07 -20.47
N GLU A 74 46.99 -8.76 -20.69
CA GLU A 74 46.78 -7.73 -19.67
C GLU A 74 45.32 -7.74 -19.18
N ILE A 75 44.37 -7.95 -20.09
CA ILE A 75 42.94 -8.09 -19.73
C ILE A 75 42.73 -9.39 -18.95
N ALA A 76 43.23 -10.52 -19.43
CA ALA A 76 43.09 -11.82 -18.77
C ALA A 76 43.67 -11.81 -17.35
N ALA A 77 44.84 -11.20 -17.16
CA ALA A 77 45.47 -11.08 -15.85
C ALA A 77 44.66 -10.23 -14.85
N VAL A 78 43.93 -9.22 -15.33
CA VAL A 78 43.06 -8.41 -14.48
C VAL A 78 41.74 -9.13 -14.22
N THR A 79 41.14 -9.72 -15.25
CA THR A 79 39.86 -10.44 -15.14
C THR A 79 39.97 -11.65 -14.22
N SER A 80 41.08 -12.39 -14.23
CA SER A 80 41.28 -13.55 -13.35
C SER A 80 41.24 -13.19 -11.86
N ASN A 81 41.63 -11.98 -11.46
CA ASN A 81 41.51 -11.53 -10.06
C ASN A 81 40.06 -11.45 -9.58
N TYR A 82 39.10 -11.26 -10.49
CA TYR A 82 37.67 -11.24 -10.16
C TYR A 82 37.09 -12.61 -9.86
N LEU A 83 37.80 -13.69 -10.17
CA LEU A 83 37.46 -15.06 -9.79
C LEU A 83 37.90 -15.42 -8.35
N SER A 84 38.26 -14.43 -7.54
CA SER A 84 38.55 -14.62 -6.12
C SER A 84 37.31 -14.48 -5.26
N ALA A 85 37.19 -15.34 -4.24
CA ALA A 85 36.06 -15.31 -3.30
C ALA A 85 35.97 -13.99 -2.53
N ASP A 86 37.11 -13.39 -2.18
CA ASP A 86 37.17 -12.11 -1.47
C ASP A 86 36.58 -10.95 -2.31
N LEU A 87 36.99 -10.85 -3.58
CA LEU A 87 36.49 -9.79 -4.45
C LEU A 87 35.02 -10.00 -4.79
N ARG A 88 34.60 -11.26 -4.99
CA ARG A 88 33.20 -11.63 -5.14
C ARG A 88 32.36 -11.17 -3.96
N ASN A 89 32.75 -11.52 -2.73
CA ASN A 89 32.04 -11.12 -1.53
C ASN A 89 31.98 -9.59 -1.40
N THR A 90 33.11 -8.91 -1.63
CA THR A 90 33.17 -7.44 -1.60
C THR A 90 32.19 -6.79 -2.58
N LEU A 91 32.11 -7.30 -3.81
CA LEU A 91 31.21 -6.74 -4.82
C LEU A 91 29.75 -7.11 -4.57
N ARG A 92 29.47 -8.33 -4.06
CA ARG A 92 28.12 -8.74 -3.63
C ARG A 92 27.63 -7.92 -2.44
N ASP A 93 28.49 -7.64 -1.46
CA ASP A 93 28.16 -6.78 -0.32
C ASP A 93 27.85 -5.35 -0.77
N ARG A 94 28.65 -4.80 -1.70
CA ARG A 94 28.36 -3.48 -2.29
C ARG A 94 27.05 -3.47 -3.07
N ALA A 95 26.78 -4.52 -3.85
CA ALA A 95 25.52 -4.66 -4.58
C ALA A 95 24.33 -4.71 -3.60
N SER A 96 24.43 -5.50 -2.53
CA SER A 96 23.44 -5.56 -1.46
C SER A 96 23.18 -4.18 -0.85
N GLN A 97 24.24 -3.44 -0.48
CA GLN A 97 24.10 -2.08 0.06
C GLN A 97 23.43 -1.10 -0.92
N ILE A 98 23.73 -1.19 -2.21
CA ILE A 98 23.09 -0.34 -3.24
C ILE A 98 21.59 -0.65 -3.30
N LEU A 99 21.22 -1.92 -3.32
CA LEU A 99 19.82 -2.35 -3.35
C LEU A 99 19.08 -1.94 -2.07
N SER A 100 19.70 -2.10 -0.90
CA SER A 100 19.12 -1.66 0.39
C SER A 100 18.86 -0.17 0.39
N ARG A 101 19.83 0.67 -0.02
CA ARG A 101 19.64 2.12 -0.09
C ARG A 101 18.56 2.53 -1.08
N TYR A 102 18.51 1.85 -2.24
CA TYR A 102 17.45 2.10 -3.23
C TYR A 102 16.07 1.77 -2.65
N ALA A 103 15.94 0.65 -1.95
CA ALA A 103 14.70 0.26 -1.28
C ALA A 103 14.31 1.27 -0.19
N GLU A 104 15.25 1.70 0.65
CA GLU A 104 15.04 2.74 1.67
C GLU A 104 14.56 4.05 1.03
N THR A 105 15.25 4.55 0.00
CA THR A 105 14.86 5.78 -0.72
C THR A 105 13.48 5.65 -1.35
N TYR A 106 13.15 4.47 -1.90
CA TYR A 106 11.83 4.24 -2.49
C TYR A 106 10.73 4.18 -1.42
N VAL A 107 10.98 3.52 -0.28
CA VAL A 107 10.05 3.47 0.86
C VAL A 107 9.81 4.87 1.43
N GLU A 108 10.87 5.66 1.64
CA GLU A 108 10.77 7.06 2.09
C GLU A 108 10.00 7.93 1.09
N ALA A 109 10.21 7.73 -0.21
CA ALA A 109 9.46 8.44 -1.25
C ALA A 109 7.97 8.02 -1.34
N MET A 110 7.63 6.79 -0.90
CA MET A 110 6.26 6.27 -0.84
C MET A 110 5.57 6.53 0.52
N GLU A 111 6.31 6.93 1.55
CA GLU A 111 5.81 7.27 2.88
C GLU A 111 4.60 8.24 2.88
N PRO A 112 4.53 9.32 2.06
CA PRO A 112 3.35 10.19 2.04
C PRO A 112 2.08 9.51 1.52
N GLN A 113 2.18 8.48 0.67
CA GLN A 113 1.02 7.76 0.15
C GLN A 113 0.45 6.77 1.18
N ILE A 114 1.31 6.15 1.99
CA ILE A 114 0.89 5.27 3.10
C ILE A 114 0.17 6.10 4.19
N GLN A 115 0.68 7.30 4.49
CA GLN A 115 0.03 8.20 5.45
C GLN A 115 -1.35 8.67 4.97
N LEU A 116 -1.54 8.94 3.67
CA LEU A 116 -2.85 9.31 3.11
C LEU A 116 -3.89 8.17 3.18
N VAL A 117 -3.48 6.91 3.02
CA VAL A 117 -4.36 5.74 3.16
C VAL A 117 -4.67 5.45 4.63
N ALA A 118 -3.67 5.56 5.51
CA ALA A 118 -3.84 5.36 6.96
C ALA A 118 -4.72 6.46 7.58
N THR A 119 -4.45 7.73 7.29
CA THR A 119 -5.26 8.86 7.79
C THR A 119 -6.67 8.86 7.23
N ASN A 120 -6.90 8.45 5.97
CA ASN A 120 -8.26 8.26 5.46
C ASN A 120 -9.00 7.14 6.19
N SER A 121 -8.34 6.04 6.55
CA SER A 121 -8.99 4.95 7.29
C SER A 121 -9.41 5.37 8.71
N GLU A 122 -8.59 6.18 9.39
CA GLU A 122 -8.93 6.75 10.70
C GLU A 122 -9.96 7.87 10.61
N ALA A 123 -9.86 8.73 9.60
CA ALA A 123 -10.82 9.80 9.34
C ALA A 123 -12.20 9.23 8.97
N LEU A 124 -12.26 8.16 8.16
CA LEU A 124 -13.52 7.47 7.83
C LEU A 124 -14.13 6.75 9.05
N ARG A 125 -13.32 6.24 9.97
CA ARG A 125 -13.83 5.72 11.27
C ARG A 125 -14.40 6.85 12.11
N ARG A 126 -13.67 7.97 12.28
CA ARG A 126 -14.16 9.14 13.04
C ARG A 126 -15.42 9.74 12.42
N VAL A 127 -15.50 9.88 11.10
CA VAL A 127 -16.70 10.38 10.42
C VAL A 127 -17.89 9.43 10.62
N ARG A 128 -17.68 8.11 10.62
CA ARG A 128 -18.74 7.12 10.90
C ARG A 128 -19.23 7.18 12.35
N ASP A 129 -18.32 7.39 13.29
CA ASP A 129 -18.65 7.52 14.72
C ASP A 129 -19.31 8.88 15.03
N ILE A 130 -18.90 9.94 14.33
CA ILE A 130 -19.55 11.26 14.35
C ILE A 130 -20.95 11.17 13.71
N GLU A 131 -21.12 10.50 12.57
CA GLU A 131 -22.45 10.33 11.96
C GLU A 131 -23.37 9.52 12.88
N LYS A 132 -22.90 8.40 13.46
CA LYS A 132 -23.70 7.59 14.39
C LYS A 132 -24.09 8.34 15.66
N SER A 133 -23.19 9.14 16.22
CA SER A 133 -23.47 9.91 17.44
C SER A 133 -24.34 11.15 17.16
N VAL A 134 -24.15 11.81 16.02
CA VAL A 134 -24.95 12.97 15.60
C VAL A 134 -26.37 12.55 15.20
N LYS A 135 -26.58 11.44 14.45
CA LYS A 135 -27.94 10.92 14.14
C LYS A 135 -28.71 10.54 15.40
N LYS A 136 -28.06 9.88 16.38
CA LYS A 136 -28.72 9.50 17.64
C LYS A 136 -29.15 10.71 18.47
N ARG A 137 -28.33 11.77 18.52
CA ARG A 137 -28.61 12.95 19.36
C ARG A 137 -29.58 13.94 18.71
N THR A 138 -29.55 14.09 17.38
CA THR A 138 -30.41 15.04 16.65
C THR A 138 -31.82 14.48 16.38
N GLY A 139 -31.96 13.19 16.08
CA GLY A 139 -33.26 12.57 15.82
C GLY A 139 -34.15 12.52 17.07
N PHE A 140 -33.57 12.11 18.21
CA PHE A 140 -34.31 11.95 19.47
C PHE A 140 -34.89 13.28 19.99
N TRP A 141 -34.08 14.35 20.10
CA TRP A 141 -34.56 15.64 20.63
C TRP A 141 -35.52 16.37 19.69
N ARG A 142 -35.42 16.15 18.38
CA ARG A 142 -36.39 16.66 17.40
C ARG A 142 -37.72 15.94 17.54
N GLN A 143 -37.71 14.61 17.69
CA GLN A 143 -38.93 13.81 17.87
C GLN A 143 -39.63 14.11 19.20
N VAL A 144 -38.86 14.31 20.29
CA VAL A 144 -39.40 14.71 21.59
C VAL A 144 -40.10 16.07 21.50
N ARG A 145 -39.50 17.06 20.82
CA ARG A 145 -40.12 18.38 20.64
C ARG A 145 -41.40 18.32 19.81
N VAL A 146 -41.39 17.59 18.69
CA VAL A 146 -42.58 17.44 17.84
C VAL A 146 -43.73 16.75 18.59
N GLY A 147 -43.43 15.68 19.33
CA GLY A 147 -44.44 15.00 20.16
C GLY A 147 -45.04 15.93 21.20
N PHE A 148 -44.19 16.66 21.93
CA PHE A 148 -44.65 17.65 22.92
C PHE A 148 -45.53 18.74 22.32
N SER A 149 -45.16 19.29 21.15
CA SER A 149 -45.96 20.31 20.45
C SER A 149 -47.36 19.80 20.08
N VAL A 150 -47.46 18.58 19.56
CA VAL A 150 -48.74 18.00 19.14
C VAL A 150 -49.61 17.70 20.35
N THR A 151 -49.04 17.15 21.43
CA THR A 151 -49.78 16.89 22.67
C THR A 151 -50.26 18.19 23.32
N LEU A 152 -49.42 19.22 23.36
CA LEU A 152 -49.80 20.54 23.88
C LEU A 152 -50.95 21.15 23.05
N LEU A 153 -50.86 21.08 21.72
CA LEU A 153 -51.90 21.61 20.83
C LEU A 153 -53.23 20.86 21.01
N LEU A 154 -53.18 19.54 21.16
CA LEU A 154 -54.37 18.74 21.46
C LEU A 154 -54.99 19.13 22.82
N ILE A 155 -54.18 19.33 23.86
CA ILE A 155 -54.68 19.78 25.17
C ILE A 155 -55.35 21.15 25.04
N VAL A 156 -54.75 22.09 24.31
CA VAL A 156 -55.34 23.41 24.08
C VAL A 156 -56.66 23.31 23.31
N LEU A 157 -56.72 22.48 22.27
CA LEU A 157 -57.96 22.24 21.51
C LEU A 157 -59.06 21.62 22.38
N PHE A 158 -58.72 20.61 23.19
CA PHE A 158 -59.68 20.01 24.12
C PHE A 158 -60.15 21.01 25.17
N ALA A 159 -59.25 21.82 25.74
CA ALA A 159 -59.61 22.88 26.66
C ALA A 159 -60.56 23.89 26.00
N ALA A 160 -60.24 24.37 24.80
CA ALA A 160 -61.10 25.27 24.03
C ALA A 160 -62.47 24.64 23.73
N ALA A 161 -62.51 23.36 23.34
CA ALA A 161 -63.75 22.63 23.10
C ALA A 161 -64.59 22.48 24.37
N THR A 162 -63.97 22.20 25.53
CA THR A 162 -64.70 22.15 26.82
C THR A 162 -65.24 23.51 27.22
N ILE A 163 -64.46 24.59 27.04
CA ILE A 163 -64.92 25.96 27.33
C ILE A 163 -66.07 26.33 26.41
N ALA A 164 -65.96 26.05 25.10
CA ALA A 164 -67.04 26.26 24.14
C ALA A 164 -68.28 25.44 24.51
N ALA A 165 -68.13 24.16 24.86
CA ALA A 165 -69.25 23.31 25.26
C ALA A 165 -69.96 23.81 26.52
N VAL A 166 -69.22 24.40 27.47
CA VAL A 166 -69.80 25.02 28.67
C VAL A 166 -70.51 26.34 28.32
N PHE A 167 -69.91 27.19 27.48
CA PHE A 167 -70.51 28.47 27.07
C PHE A 167 -71.75 28.28 26.20
N PHE A 168 -71.71 27.37 25.23
CA PHE A 168 -72.82 27.08 24.33
C PHE A 168 -73.84 26.09 24.92
N ARG A 169 -73.67 25.67 26.19
CA ARG A 169 -74.63 24.77 26.84
C ARG A 169 -76.02 25.39 26.96
N SER A 170 -76.12 26.71 27.14
CA SER A 170 -77.41 27.42 27.11
C SER A 170 -77.93 27.52 25.69
N ASP A 171 -77.13 28.00 24.74
CA ASP A 171 -77.60 28.29 23.38
C ASP A 171 -77.97 27.03 22.58
N ILE A 172 -77.27 25.91 22.79
CA ILE A 172 -77.58 24.63 22.11
C ILE A 172 -78.84 24.00 22.70
N VAL A 173 -79.04 24.07 24.02
CA VAL A 173 -80.25 23.55 24.68
C VAL A 173 -81.46 24.43 24.35
N ASP A 174 -81.27 25.75 24.30
CA ASP A 174 -82.30 26.71 23.93
C ASP A 174 -82.64 26.62 22.43
N ALA A 175 -81.67 26.42 21.54
CA ALA A 175 -81.92 26.16 20.12
C ALA A 175 -82.64 24.81 19.88
N TRP A 176 -82.32 23.78 20.67
CA TRP A 176 -83.00 22.48 20.61
C TRP A 176 -84.44 22.58 21.11
N ASN A 177 -84.69 23.28 22.22
CA ASN A 177 -86.03 23.54 22.73
C ASN A 177 -86.84 24.43 21.76
N ALA A 178 -86.22 25.45 21.16
CA ALA A 178 -86.84 26.31 20.16
C ALA A 178 -87.18 25.58 18.84
N LEU A 179 -86.46 24.50 18.50
CA LEU A 179 -86.76 23.63 17.36
C LEU A 179 -87.89 22.62 17.63
N ILE A 180 -88.14 22.27 18.90
CA ILE A 180 -89.19 21.32 19.30
C ILE A 180 -90.55 22.02 19.54
N VAL A 181 -90.55 23.29 19.94
CA VAL A 181 -91.78 24.04 20.24
C VAL A 181 -92.71 24.34 19.03
N PRO A 182 -92.26 24.52 17.77
CA PRO A 182 -93.18 24.86 16.68
C PRO A 182 -93.91 23.66 16.07
N LEU A 183 -93.71 22.42 16.54
CA LEU A 183 -94.42 21.25 15.99
C LEU A 183 -95.76 20.92 16.68
N THR A 184 -96.22 21.72 17.65
CA THR A 184 -97.44 21.39 18.44
C THR A 184 -98.61 22.38 18.33
N LEU A 185 -98.53 23.41 17.48
CA LEU A 185 -99.65 24.34 17.24
C LEU A 185 -99.93 24.49 15.73
N ARG A 186 -100.39 23.40 15.11
CA ARG A 186 -101.16 23.45 13.86
C ARG A 186 -102.19 22.31 13.84
N THR A 187 -103.27 22.52 14.59
CA THR A 187 -104.59 21.93 14.33
C THR A 187 -105.58 23.07 14.32
#